data_AF-A0A2M9BNC0-F1
#
_entry.id   AF-A0A2M9BNC0-F1
#
_cell.length_a   1.000
_cell.length_b   1.000
_cell.length_c   1.000
_cell.angle_alpha   90.00
_cell.angle_beta   90.00
_cell.angle_gamma   90.00
#
_symmetry.space_group_name_H-M   'P 1'
#
loop_
_entity.id
_entity.type
_entity.pdbx_description
1 polymer ?
#
loop_
_entity_poly.entity_id
_entity_poly.type
_entity_poly.pdbx_seq_one_letter_code
_entity_poly.pdbx_strand_id
1 'polypeptide(L)'
;MQQVIFNSGGNVGYLNGSVFRIGGAMGATKGGTSAPGKGGGADLTTAVAKGESGDVALWGPNNDFPQQVLAEISKSSIIPPVLDWKTRAIYGKGIVYGKVTGYDDKGNEIFKREKNDEIKAFFRRSNIPRFGFEGIQNLVNFANGWPELVLSKDRSEITSLATLDTTFCRYSVQKPGEAVPALLHHSANWPEAKPGDGFTTSIPVLDPYFDVAESLRADTRGFKYVYPLSLPSPGQALYQLIPWNSIRKSGWLDVAQTIPEFKKALFKNQLSLKYIIEAHEGYWKWKYPDWDTKTTEDRRQIIGDELADFEKTMAGAEGAGKSILTITFTDPQNPGQLIQAFKVTAIDDKIKSGIYIEDSQEAASHIYTALQVDPTLSGISPGKGMGAGSGSDKRVAFNAFIATHYYLQQLILEPLNLVRDYNGWDPDIEFRFLNTEINTLDQAAESSSKF
;
A
#
# COMPACT_ATOMS: atom_id res chain seq x y z
N MET A 1 61.95 -30.38 -19.28
CA MET A 1 60.51 -30.12 -19.13
C MET A 1 59.90 -31.31 -18.42
N GLN A 2 59.37 -31.13 -17.20
CA GLN A 2 58.67 -32.19 -16.49
C GLN A 2 57.23 -32.30 -17.04
N GLN A 3 56.83 -33.49 -17.45
CA GLN A 3 55.52 -33.76 -18.05
C GLN A 3 54.56 -34.28 -16.97
N VAL A 4 53.45 -33.57 -16.75
CA VAL A 4 52.32 -34.08 -15.95
C VAL A 4 51.44 -34.91 -16.87
N ILE A 5 51.14 -36.14 -16.46
CA ILE A 5 50.30 -37.08 -17.24
C ILE A 5 48.96 -37.23 -16.52
N PHE A 6 47.85 -37.05 -17.26
CA PHE A 6 46.49 -37.20 -16.73
C PHE A 6 45.87 -38.51 -17.19
N ASN A 7 44.98 -39.10 -16.38
CA ASN A 7 44.17 -40.22 -16.82
C ASN A 7 43.11 -39.76 -17.84
N SER A 8 42.52 -40.71 -18.58
CA SER A 8 41.52 -40.43 -19.63
C SER A 8 40.27 -39.70 -19.13
N GLY A 9 39.98 -39.78 -17.83
CA GLY A 9 38.88 -39.05 -17.20
C GLY A 9 39.23 -37.63 -16.76
N GLY A 10 40.50 -37.20 -16.84
CA GLY A 10 40.93 -35.85 -16.44
C GLY A 10 40.95 -35.58 -14.92
N ASN A 11 40.67 -36.58 -14.10
CA ASN A 11 40.40 -36.41 -12.65
C ASN A 11 41.62 -36.77 -11.78
N VAL A 12 42.67 -37.33 -12.37
CA VAL A 12 43.89 -37.77 -11.67
C VAL A 12 45.11 -37.40 -12.50
N GLY A 13 46.06 -36.70 -11.87
CA GLY A 13 47.35 -36.33 -12.46
C GLY A 13 48.52 -37.02 -11.76
N TYR A 14 49.54 -37.37 -12.54
CA TYR A 14 50.78 -37.97 -12.07
C TYR A 14 51.96 -37.04 -12.36
N LEU A 15 52.76 -36.77 -11.32
CA LEU A 15 54.02 -36.03 -11.43
C LEU A 15 55.05 -36.61 -10.45
N ASN A 16 56.21 -37.02 -10.96
CA ASN A 16 57.35 -37.53 -10.17
C ASN A 16 56.97 -38.58 -9.10
N GLY A 17 56.21 -39.61 -9.50
CA GLY A 17 55.82 -40.72 -8.61
C GLY A 17 54.73 -40.39 -7.59
N SER A 18 54.21 -39.16 -7.60
CA SER A 18 53.11 -38.72 -6.74
C SER A 18 51.81 -38.64 -7.53
N VAL A 19 50.71 -39.09 -6.92
CA VAL A 19 49.37 -39.09 -7.51
C VAL A 19 48.51 -38.03 -6.83
N PHE A 20 47.89 -37.15 -7.62
CA PHE A 20 47.00 -36.11 -7.11
C PHE A 20 45.63 -36.23 -7.78
N ARG A 21 44.55 -36.19 -6.97
CA ARG A 21 43.17 -36.12 -7.45
C ARG A 21 42.78 -34.67 -7.68
N ILE A 22 42.22 -34.39 -8.85
CA ILE A 22 41.72 -33.07 -9.24
C ILE A 22 40.20 -33.11 -9.10
N GLY A 23 39.67 -32.32 -8.16
CA GLY A 23 38.24 -32.21 -7.90
C GLY A 23 37.56 -31.34 -8.95
N GLY A 24 37.31 -31.90 -10.13
CA GLY A 24 36.54 -31.24 -11.20
C GLY A 24 36.81 -31.87 -12.56
N ALA A 25 35.77 -32.37 -13.22
CA ALA A 25 35.88 -33.00 -14.53
C ALA A 25 36.28 -31.95 -15.59
N MET A 26 37.51 -32.02 -16.12
CA MET A 26 37.86 -31.32 -17.36
C MET A 26 37.31 -32.11 -18.54
N GLY A 27 36.10 -31.76 -18.97
CA GLY A 27 35.50 -32.29 -20.19
C GLY A 27 36.25 -31.79 -21.42
N ALA A 28 37.02 -32.67 -22.06
CA ALA A 28 37.60 -32.43 -23.38
C ALA A 28 36.49 -32.52 -24.44
N THR A 29 36.08 -31.38 -24.99
CA THR A 29 35.16 -31.32 -26.12
C THR A 29 35.90 -31.72 -27.41
N LYS A 30 35.52 -32.87 -27.98
CA LYS A 30 35.83 -33.16 -29.38
C LYS A 30 35.05 -32.17 -30.26
N GLY A 31 35.78 -31.29 -30.93
CA GLY A 31 35.23 -30.32 -31.87
C GLY A 31 34.59 -31.01 -33.08
N GLY A 32 33.27 -31.12 -33.05
CA GLY A 32 32.43 -31.05 -34.23
C GLY A 32 31.76 -29.68 -34.20
N THR A 33 32.27 -28.72 -34.98
CA THR A 33 31.58 -27.46 -35.23
C THR A 33 30.37 -27.72 -36.11
N SER A 34 29.27 -28.17 -35.51
CA SER A 34 27.95 -27.86 -36.05
C SER A 34 27.77 -26.36 -35.92
N ALA A 35 27.53 -25.67 -37.05
CA ALA A 35 27.06 -24.30 -36.99
C ALA A 35 25.86 -24.24 -36.01
N PRO A 36 25.79 -23.23 -35.12
CA PRO A 36 24.62 -23.08 -34.27
C PRO A 36 23.38 -23.05 -35.17
N GLY A 37 22.46 -23.98 -34.97
CA GLY A 37 21.18 -23.93 -35.67
C GLY A 37 20.50 -22.58 -35.39
N LYS A 38 19.62 -22.14 -36.27
CA LYS A 38 18.67 -21.05 -35.98
C LYS A 38 17.64 -21.50 -34.91
N GLY A 39 18.13 -21.91 -33.75
CA GLY A 39 17.32 -22.16 -32.55
C GLY A 39 17.24 -20.90 -31.70
N GLY A 40 16.31 -20.88 -30.74
CA GLY A 40 16.06 -19.76 -29.83
C GLY A 40 17.31 -19.28 -29.07
N GLY A 41 17.21 -18.07 -28.51
CA GLY A 41 18.29 -17.47 -27.70
C GLY A 41 18.63 -18.30 -26.46
N ALA A 42 19.78 -18.02 -25.85
CA ALA A 42 20.11 -18.60 -24.55
C ALA A 42 19.16 -18.06 -23.46
N ASP A 43 18.88 -18.89 -22.45
CA ASP A 43 18.03 -18.51 -21.32
C ASP A 43 18.60 -17.29 -20.57
N LEU A 44 17.72 -16.45 -20.04
CA LEU A 44 18.10 -15.31 -19.23
C LEU A 44 18.64 -15.76 -17.87
N THR A 45 19.51 -14.92 -17.29
CA THR A 45 20.06 -15.18 -15.95
C THR A 45 19.09 -14.72 -14.87
N THR A 46 18.70 -15.64 -13.99
CA THR A 46 17.88 -15.32 -12.81
C THR A 46 18.63 -15.60 -11.51
N ALA A 47 18.61 -14.64 -10.59
CA ALA A 47 19.06 -14.84 -9.22
C ALA A 47 18.05 -15.71 -8.46
N VAL A 48 18.50 -16.85 -7.92
CA VAL A 48 17.67 -17.76 -7.12
C VAL A 48 17.99 -17.57 -5.65
N ALA A 49 17.01 -17.11 -4.87
CA ALA A 49 17.13 -17.09 -3.42
C ALA A 49 17.05 -18.53 -2.87
N LYS A 50 17.93 -18.87 -1.93
CA LYS A 50 17.84 -20.15 -1.22
C LYS A 50 16.58 -20.11 -0.35
N GLY A 51 15.57 -20.89 -0.70
CA GLY A 51 14.34 -20.97 0.08
C GLY A 51 14.59 -21.46 1.51
N GLU A 52 13.88 -20.85 2.47
CA GLU A 52 13.69 -21.44 3.79
C GLU A 52 12.70 -22.61 3.63
N SER A 53 13.02 -23.77 4.21
CA SER A 53 12.44 -25.08 3.87
C SER A 53 10.91 -25.12 3.77
N GLY A 54 10.35 -25.72 2.72
CA GLY A 54 8.92 -25.99 2.56
C GLY A 54 8.50 -26.07 1.09
N ASP A 55 7.20 -26.28 0.84
CA ASP A 55 6.61 -26.25 -0.52
C ASP A 55 6.27 -24.82 -0.98
N VAL A 56 6.26 -23.85 -0.07
CA VAL A 56 5.80 -22.48 -0.26
C VAL A 56 6.91 -21.48 0.07
N ALA A 57 7.10 -20.49 -0.79
CA ALA A 57 8.01 -19.38 -0.55
C ALA A 57 7.32 -18.26 0.22
N LEU A 58 7.87 -17.93 1.39
CA LEU A 58 7.22 -17.04 2.35
C LEU A 58 7.28 -15.57 1.90
N TRP A 59 6.19 -14.84 2.10
CA TRP A 59 6.10 -13.41 1.78
C TRP A 59 6.73 -12.50 2.84
N GLY A 60 7.63 -13.03 3.65
CA GLY A 60 8.13 -12.44 4.89
C GLY A 60 8.25 -13.52 5.96
N PRO A 61 8.85 -13.23 7.14
CA PRO A 61 9.21 -14.26 8.12
C PRO A 61 8.06 -15.17 8.55
N ASN A 62 6.85 -14.63 8.64
CA ASN A 62 5.65 -15.35 9.10
C ASN A 62 4.65 -15.66 7.98
N ASN A 63 5.01 -15.41 6.71
CA ASN A 63 4.16 -15.65 5.53
C ASN A 63 2.80 -14.91 5.51
N ASP A 64 2.61 -13.89 6.34
CA ASP A 64 1.38 -13.11 6.54
C ASP A 64 1.56 -11.63 6.19
N PHE A 65 2.64 -11.28 5.49
CA PHE A 65 3.01 -9.89 5.21
C PHE A 65 1.88 -9.04 4.60
N PRO A 66 1.11 -9.51 3.59
CA PRO A 66 -0.02 -8.73 3.06
C PRO A 66 -1.10 -8.49 4.10
N GLN A 67 -1.40 -9.50 4.92
CA GLN A 67 -2.38 -9.39 6.00
C GLN A 67 -1.94 -8.33 7.02
N GLN A 68 -0.66 -8.32 7.40
CA GLN A 68 -0.08 -7.28 8.26
C GLN A 68 -0.16 -5.88 7.62
N VAL A 69 0.21 -5.77 6.33
CA VAL A 69 0.12 -4.50 5.59
C VAL A 69 -1.31 -3.95 5.64
N LEU A 70 -2.31 -4.77 5.28
CA LEU A 70 -3.71 -4.34 5.27
C LEU A 70 -4.20 -3.90 6.66
N ALA A 71 -3.86 -4.66 7.71
CA ALA A 71 -4.24 -4.35 9.09
C ALA A 71 -3.59 -3.05 9.61
N GLU A 72 -2.37 -2.74 9.17
CA GLU A 72 -1.70 -1.49 9.54
C GLU A 72 -2.25 -0.29 8.79
N ILE A 73 -2.42 -0.39 7.47
CA ILE A 73 -2.91 0.75 6.68
C ILE A 73 -4.39 1.06 6.93
N SER A 74 -5.20 0.06 7.34
CA SER A 74 -6.62 0.28 7.67
C SER A 74 -6.82 1.20 8.88
N LYS A 75 -5.79 1.40 9.71
CA LYS A 75 -5.81 2.35 10.83
C LYS A 75 -5.62 3.80 10.37
N SER A 76 -5.15 4.02 9.14
CA SER A 76 -4.97 5.35 8.57
C SER A 76 -6.24 5.81 7.86
N SER A 77 -6.68 7.04 8.12
CA SER A 77 -7.74 7.69 7.33
C SER A 77 -7.26 8.25 5.99
N ILE A 78 -5.96 8.19 5.70
CA ILE A 78 -5.34 8.76 4.49
C ILE A 78 -4.98 7.64 3.50
N ILE A 79 -4.29 6.59 3.96
CA ILE A 79 -3.67 5.61 3.07
C ILE A 79 -4.70 4.87 2.19
N PRO A 80 -5.73 4.20 2.74
CA PRO A 80 -6.67 3.44 1.90
C PRO A 80 -7.44 4.31 0.87
N PRO A 81 -8.00 5.47 1.25
CA PRO A 81 -8.65 6.37 0.28
C PRO A 81 -7.71 6.89 -0.82
N VAL A 82 -6.45 7.17 -0.48
CA VAL A 82 -5.46 7.66 -1.46
C VAL A 82 -5.01 6.55 -2.40
N LEU A 83 -4.83 5.31 -1.92
CA LEU A 83 -4.53 4.15 -2.77
C LEU A 83 -5.70 3.82 -3.73
N ASP A 84 -6.94 3.92 -3.25
CA ASP A 84 -8.13 3.79 -4.10
C ASP A 84 -8.20 4.91 -5.14
N TRP A 85 -7.99 6.17 -4.73
CA TRP A 85 -7.93 7.31 -5.66
C TRP A 85 -6.84 7.11 -6.72
N LYS A 86 -5.64 6.66 -6.29
CA LYS A 86 -4.50 6.36 -7.15
C LYS A 86 -4.87 5.31 -8.20
N THR A 87 -5.53 4.24 -7.77
CA THR A 87 -6.03 3.16 -8.65
C THR A 87 -7.00 3.70 -9.70
N ARG A 88 -8.00 4.49 -9.29
CA ARG A 88 -8.97 5.12 -10.20
C ARG A 88 -8.32 6.07 -11.19
N ALA A 89 -7.36 6.88 -10.73
CA ALA A 89 -6.64 7.82 -11.58
C ALA A 89 -5.82 7.11 -12.65
N ILE A 90 -5.09 6.03 -12.29
CA ILE A 90 -4.32 5.22 -13.24
C ILE A 90 -5.25 4.49 -14.22
N TYR A 91 -6.40 3.98 -13.77
CA TYR A 91 -7.33 3.29 -14.64
C TYR A 91 -7.98 4.21 -15.69
N GLY A 92 -8.25 5.47 -15.32
CA GLY A 92 -8.78 6.47 -16.24
C GLY A 92 -10.13 6.06 -16.85
N LYS A 93 -10.26 6.16 -18.18
CA LYS A 93 -11.47 5.75 -18.92
C LYS A 93 -11.44 4.26 -19.34
N GLY A 94 -10.45 3.50 -18.86
CA GLY A 94 -10.32 2.06 -19.09
C GLY A 94 -9.48 1.66 -20.30
N ILE A 95 -9.38 0.35 -20.51
CA ILE A 95 -8.53 -0.25 -21.54
C ILE A 95 -9.27 -0.29 -22.88
N VAL A 96 -8.58 0.13 -23.94
CA VAL A 96 -9.04 0.10 -25.33
C VAL A 96 -8.04 -0.66 -26.21
N TYR A 97 -8.46 -1.02 -27.41
CA TYR A 97 -7.61 -1.62 -28.44
C TYR A 97 -7.81 -0.93 -29.79
N GLY A 98 -6.79 -1.02 -30.64
CA GLY A 98 -6.73 -0.35 -31.94
C GLY A 98 -5.36 -0.49 -32.57
N LYS A 99 -5.06 0.35 -33.58
CA LYS A 99 -3.79 0.34 -34.31
C LYS A 99 -3.23 1.74 -34.42
N VAL A 100 -1.90 1.84 -34.48
CA VAL A 100 -1.22 3.06 -34.92
C VAL A 100 -1.32 3.14 -36.44
N THR A 101 -1.95 4.20 -36.94
CA THR A 101 -2.21 4.37 -38.38
C THR A 101 -1.32 5.43 -39.04
N GLY A 102 -0.44 6.05 -38.26
CA GLY A 102 0.46 7.10 -38.70
C GLY A 102 0.90 7.98 -37.53
N TYR A 103 1.50 9.12 -37.84
CA TYR A 103 1.97 10.11 -36.89
C TYR A 103 1.40 11.49 -37.28
N ASP A 104 1.10 12.32 -36.29
CA ASP A 104 0.68 13.70 -36.52
C ASP A 104 1.88 14.62 -36.86
N ASP A 105 1.61 15.88 -37.20
CA ASP A 105 2.64 16.87 -37.55
C ASP A 105 3.64 17.16 -36.41
N LYS A 106 3.36 16.70 -35.19
CA LYS A 106 4.20 16.86 -34.00
C LYS A 106 4.93 15.55 -33.65
N GLY A 107 4.77 14.50 -34.44
CA GLY A 107 5.39 13.19 -34.22
C GLY A 107 4.68 12.32 -33.19
N ASN A 108 3.45 12.65 -32.77
CA ASN A 108 2.67 11.77 -31.90
C ASN A 108 1.96 10.70 -32.72
N GLU A 109 1.85 9.50 -32.18
CA GLU A 109 1.13 8.39 -32.83
C GLU A 109 -0.36 8.71 -32.98
N ILE A 110 -0.91 8.39 -34.15
CA ILE A 110 -2.34 8.45 -34.43
C ILE A 110 -2.93 7.06 -34.19
N PHE A 111 -3.38 6.84 -32.96
CA PHE A 111 -4.09 5.62 -32.57
C PHE A 111 -5.55 5.67 -33.02
N LYS A 112 -5.98 4.67 -33.79
CA LYS A 112 -7.38 4.50 -34.19
C LYS A 112 -7.93 3.22 -33.59
N ARG A 113 -9.05 3.35 -32.87
CA ARG A 113 -9.79 2.22 -32.35
C ARG A 113 -10.31 1.37 -33.51
N GLU A 114 -10.13 0.07 -33.38
CA GLU A 114 -10.62 -0.91 -34.35
C GLU A 114 -11.85 -1.62 -33.80
N LYS A 115 -12.71 -2.11 -34.70
CA LYS A 115 -13.80 -3.02 -34.32
C LYS A 115 -13.39 -4.43 -34.73
N ASN A 116 -13.05 -5.26 -33.75
CA ASN A 116 -12.77 -6.68 -33.95
C ASN A 116 -13.71 -7.49 -33.05
N ASP A 117 -14.55 -8.34 -33.66
CA ASP A 117 -15.61 -9.06 -32.93
C ASP A 117 -15.03 -10.14 -31.99
N GLU A 118 -13.88 -10.73 -32.33
CA GLU A 118 -13.20 -11.73 -31.50
C GLU A 118 -12.62 -11.08 -30.24
N ILE A 119 -11.89 -9.98 -30.39
CA ILE A 119 -11.34 -9.21 -29.26
C ILE A 119 -12.46 -8.64 -28.41
N LYS A 120 -13.55 -8.16 -29.02
CA LYS A 120 -14.72 -7.69 -28.29
C LYS A 120 -15.37 -8.81 -27.47
N ALA A 121 -15.46 -10.02 -28.03
CA ALA A 121 -15.97 -11.18 -27.31
C ALA A 121 -15.07 -11.57 -26.14
N PHE A 122 -13.74 -11.55 -26.34
CA PHE A 122 -12.76 -11.77 -25.28
C PHE A 122 -12.88 -10.70 -24.19
N PHE A 123 -12.96 -9.41 -24.56
CA PHE A 123 -13.09 -8.30 -23.62
C PHE A 123 -14.31 -8.45 -22.70
N ARG A 124 -15.43 -8.90 -23.27
CA ARG A 124 -16.66 -9.18 -22.52
C ARG A 124 -16.53 -10.42 -21.63
N ARG A 125 -15.97 -11.52 -22.16
CA ARG A 125 -15.83 -12.79 -21.44
C ARG A 125 -14.88 -12.68 -20.24
N SER A 126 -13.76 -11.97 -20.43
CA SER A 126 -12.74 -11.72 -19.40
C SER A 126 -13.07 -10.54 -18.48
N ASN A 127 -14.15 -9.79 -18.77
CA ASN A 127 -14.48 -8.55 -18.08
C ASN A 127 -13.26 -7.64 -17.90
N ILE A 128 -12.66 -7.24 -19.03
CA ILE A 128 -11.40 -6.47 -19.05
C ILE A 128 -11.43 -5.20 -18.20
N PRO A 129 -12.55 -4.45 -18.07
CA PRO A 129 -12.63 -3.36 -17.12
C PRO A 129 -12.33 -3.77 -15.68
N ARG A 130 -12.89 -4.90 -15.24
CA ARG A 130 -12.68 -5.45 -13.90
C ARG A 130 -11.25 -5.96 -13.73
N PHE A 131 -10.74 -6.74 -14.69
CA PHE A 131 -9.35 -7.20 -14.72
C PHE A 131 -8.36 -6.03 -14.58
N GLY A 132 -8.53 -4.97 -15.39
CA GLY A 132 -7.62 -3.83 -15.38
C GLY A 132 -7.65 -3.07 -14.05
N PHE A 133 -8.84 -2.85 -13.48
CA PHE A 133 -8.98 -2.14 -12.21
C PHE A 133 -8.40 -2.93 -11.03
N GLU A 134 -8.79 -4.21 -10.89
CA GLU A 134 -8.29 -5.10 -9.82
C GLU A 134 -6.77 -5.34 -9.97
N GLY A 135 -6.27 -5.44 -11.21
CA GLY A 135 -4.84 -5.57 -11.49
C GLY A 135 -4.03 -4.35 -11.07
N ILE A 136 -4.49 -3.13 -11.38
CA ILE A 136 -3.86 -1.90 -10.90
C ILE A 136 -3.90 -1.86 -9.36
N GLN A 137 -5.03 -2.22 -8.76
CA GLN A 137 -5.17 -2.24 -7.31
C GLN A 137 -4.13 -3.17 -6.66
N ASN A 138 -3.94 -4.36 -7.19
CA ASN A 138 -2.92 -5.31 -6.75
C ASN A 138 -1.50 -4.70 -6.79
N LEU A 139 -1.11 -4.12 -7.93
CA LEU A 139 0.21 -3.51 -8.10
C LEU A 139 0.41 -2.27 -7.20
N VAL A 140 -0.61 -1.42 -7.06
CA VAL A 140 -0.56 -0.22 -6.24
C VAL A 140 -0.44 -0.55 -4.75
N ASN A 141 -1.09 -1.63 -4.29
CA ASN A 141 -1.01 -2.05 -2.89
C ASN A 141 0.26 -2.85 -2.59
N PHE A 142 0.78 -3.65 -3.52
CA PHE A 142 1.77 -4.67 -3.18
C PHE A 142 2.94 -4.80 -4.15
N ALA A 143 3.02 -4.02 -5.24
CA ALA A 143 4.02 -4.16 -6.29
C ALA A 143 4.04 -5.52 -7.01
N ASN A 144 3.05 -6.39 -6.76
CA ASN A 144 2.95 -7.73 -7.33
C ASN A 144 1.52 -7.97 -7.81
N GLY A 145 1.35 -8.68 -8.92
CA GLY A 145 0.06 -9.11 -9.45
C GLY A 145 0.17 -10.42 -10.22
N TRP A 146 -0.89 -11.22 -10.20
CA TRP A 146 -0.94 -12.52 -10.86
C TRP A 146 -2.19 -12.69 -11.74
N PRO A 147 -2.21 -12.06 -12.93
CA PRO A 147 -3.12 -12.39 -14.00
C PRO A 147 -3.23 -13.91 -14.24
N GLU A 148 -4.43 -14.50 -14.14
CA GLU A 148 -4.72 -15.90 -14.49
C GLU A 148 -5.24 -15.98 -15.94
N LEU A 149 -4.54 -16.73 -16.77
CA LEU A 149 -4.88 -17.07 -18.15
C LEU A 149 -5.54 -18.45 -18.17
N VAL A 150 -6.63 -18.60 -18.93
CA VAL A 150 -7.33 -19.89 -19.09
C VAL A 150 -7.33 -20.30 -20.56
N LEU A 151 -6.73 -21.45 -20.85
CA LEU A 151 -6.68 -22.04 -22.19
C LEU A 151 -7.96 -22.81 -22.53
N SER A 152 -8.28 -22.87 -23.81
CA SER A 152 -9.22 -23.83 -24.36
C SER A 152 -8.73 -25.26 -24.14
N LYS A 153 -9.64 -26.24 -24.21
CA LYS A 153 -9.30 -27.65 -23.94
C LYS A 153 -8.39 -28.28 -24.99
N ASP A 154 -8.43 -27.78 -26.21
CA ASP A 154 -7.52 -28.10 -27.31
C ASP A 154 -6.26 -27.21 -27.32
N ARG A 155 -6.17 -26.24 -26.39
CA ARG A 155 -5.05 -25.30 -26.22
C ARG A 155 -4.82 -24.38 -27.43
N SER A 156 -5.79 -24.27 -28.33
CA SER A 156 -5.70 -23.39 -29.52
C SER A 156 -5.75 -21.90 -29.16
N GLU A 157 -6.46 -21.52 -28.10
CA GLU A 157 -6.62 -20.12 -27.68
C GLU A 157 -6.57 -19.96 -26.15
N ILE A 158 -6.14 -18.77 -25.70
CA ILE A 158 -6.47 -18.24 -24.39
C ILE A 158 -7.91 -17.72 -24.44
N THR A 159 -8.79 -18.38 -23.71
CA THR A 159 -10.23 -18.13 -23.70
C THR A 159 -10.62 -16.99 -22.76
N SER A 160 -9.95 -16.88 -21.61
CA SER A 160 -10.24 -15.83 -20.63
C SER A 160 -9.02 -15.39 -19.85
N LEU A 161 -9.10 -14.17 -19.34
CA LEU A 161 -8.13 -13.54 -18.47
C LEU A 161 -8.83 -12.98 -17.23
N ALA A 162 -8.26 -13.21 -16.06
CA ALA A 162 -8.69 -12.63 -14.79
C ALA A 162 -7.46 -12.24 -13.98
N THR A 163 -7.64 -11.64 -12.80
CA THR A 163 -6.54 -11.38 -11.87
C THR A 163 -6.86 -12.03 -10.53
N LEU A 164 -5.86 -12.59 -9.88
CA LEU A 164 -5.97 -13.14 -8.53
C LEU A 164 -5.75 -12.04 -7.51
N ASP A 165 -6.44 -12.09 -6.37
CA ASP A 165 -6.14 -11.18 -5.27
C ASP A 165 -4.72 -11.47 -4.75
N THR A 166 -3.88 -10.45 -4.81
CA THR A 166 -2.47 -10.56 -4.45
C THR A 166 -2.32 -11.11 -3.03
N THR A 167 -3.17 -10.73 -2.07
CA THR A 167 -3.08 -11.17 -0.67
C THR A 167 -3.21 -12.69 -0.47
N PHE A 168 -3.84 -13.37 -1.42
CA PHE A 168 -4.12 -14.81 -1.41
C PHE A 168 -3.06 -15.64 -2.15
N CYS A 169 -2.03 -15.01 -2.71
CA CYS A 169 -1.06 -15.66 -3.57
C CYS A 169 0.26 -15.93 -2.85
N ARG A 170 0.84 -17.13 -3.01
CA ARG A 170 2.20 -17.48 -2.58
C ARG A 170 2.90 -18.34 -3.63
N TYR A 171 4.09 -18.00 -4.06
CA TYR A 171 4.91 -18.86 -4.92
C TYR A 171 5.31 -20.16 -4.22
N SER A 172 5.59 -21.19 -5.01
CA SER A 172 6.40 -22.32 -4.57
C SER A 172 7.85 -21.91 -4.34
N VAL A 173 8.62 -22.69 -3.60
CA VAL A 173 10.07 -22.47 -3.50
C VAL A 173 10.73 -22.67 -4.86
N GLN A 174 11.40 -21.63 -5.37
CA GLN A 174 12.15 -21.67 -6.63
C GLN A 174 13.36 -22.58 -6.51
N LYS A 175 13.53 -23.49 -7.46
CA LYS A 175 14.66 -24.43 -7.48
C LYS A 175 15.83 -23.87 -8.31
N PRO A 176 17.08 -24.31 -8.04
CA PRO A 176 18.22 -23.95 -8.88
C PRO A 176 17.98 -24.30 -10.35
N GLY A 177 18.21 -23.34 -11.25
CA GLY A 177 18.01 -23.50 -12.69
C GLY A 177 16.60 -23.17 -13.18
N GLU A 178 15.64 -22.91 -12.30
CA GLU A 178 14.32 -22.38 -12.70
C GLU A 178 14.41 -20.86 -12.88
N ALA A 179 13.94 -20.34 -14.03
CA ALA A 179 13.92 -18.91 -14.31
C ALA A 179 12.93 -18.15 -13.40
N VAL A 180 11.80 -18.79 -13.07
CA VAL A 180 10.77 -18.29 -12.14
C VAL A 180 10.30 -19.45 -11.26
N PRO A 181 9.68 -19.19 -10.09
CA PRO A 181 9.05 -20.25 -9.30
C PRO A 181 8.07 -21.07 -10.13
N ALA A 182 8.08 -22.40 -10.01
CA ALA A 182 7.27 -23.26 -10.85
C ALA A 182 5.74 -23.07 -10.69
N LEU A 183 5.27 -22.79 -9.47
CA LEU A 183 3.85 -22.72 -9.12
C LEU A 183 3.52 -21.46 -8.30
N LEU A 184 2.28 -21.01 -8.42
CA LEU A 184 1.61 -20.08 -7.53
C LEU A 184 0.49 -20.81 -6.79
N HIS A 185 0.51 -20.74 -5.47
CA HIS A 185 -0.51 -21.25 -4.57
C HIS A 185 -1.49 -20.13 -4.20
N HIS A 186 -2.76 -20.31 -4.53
CA HIS A 186 -3.83 -19.36 -4.28
C HIS A 186 -4.79 -19.90 -3.19
N SER A 187 -4.93 -19.17 -2.09
CA SER A 187 -5.78 -19.52 -0.95
C SER A 187 -6.15 -18.30 -0.10
N ALA A 188 -7.41 -18.23 0.34
CA ALA A 188 -7.85 -17.20 1.29
C ALA A 188 -7.42 -17.49 2.74
N ASN A 189 -6.85 -18.67 3.01
CA ASN A 189 -6.53 -19.16 4.36
C ASN A 189 -5.06 -18.96 4.75
N TRP A 190 -4.32 -18.07 4.09
CA TRP A 190 -2.96 -17.74 4.52
C TRP A 190 -2.99 -16.97 5.86
N PRO A 191 -2.00 -17.21 6.76
CA PRO A 191 -0.78 -18.02 6.59
C PRO A 191 -0.94 -19.53 6.85
N GLU A 192 -2.10 -20.01 7.30
CA GLU A 192 -2.30 -21.42 7.70
C GLU A 192 -2.45 -22.40 6.53
N ALA A 193 -2.75 -21.89 5.33
CA ALA A 193 -2.96 -22.66 4.11
C ALA A 193 -1.73 -23.52 3.73
N LYS A 194 -2.00 -24.66 3.08
CA LYS A 194 -0.96 -25.56 2.57
C LYS A 194 -1.35 -26.14 1.21
N PRO A 195 -0.41 -26.28 0.26
CA PRO A 195 -0.68 -27.02 -0.96
C PRO A 195 -1.23 -28.43 -0.65
N GLY A 196 -2.35 -28.80 -1.28
CA GLY A 196 -2.98 -30.11 -1.07
C GLY A 196 -4.01 -30.18 0.07
N ASP A 197 -4.29 -29.08 0.79
CA ASP A 197 -5.30 -29.02 1.85
C ASP A 197 -6.77 -29.01 1.35
N GLY A 198 -6.98 -29.02 0.03
CA GLY A 198 -8.31 -28.95 -0.61
C GLY A 198 -8.87 -27.53 -0.76
N PHE A 199 -8.27 -26.53 -0.11
CA PHE A 199 -8.64 -25.11 -0.20
C PHE A 199 -7.60 -24.27 -0.95
N THR A 200 -6.42 -24.84 -1.20
CA THR A 200 -5.30 -24.20 -1.88
C THR A 200 -5.18 -24.72 -3.32
N THR A 201 -5.37 -23.82 -4.28
CA THR A 201 -5.22 -24.13 -5.71
C THR A 201 -3.79 -23.82 -6.14
N SER A 202 -3.12 -24.73 -6.84
CA SER A 202 -1.77 -24.51 -7.37
C SER A 202 -1.84 -24.31 -8.88
N ILE A 203 -1.26 -23.20 -9.37
CA ILE A 203 -1.35 -22.76 -10.75
C ILE A 203 0.08 -22.60 -11.30
N PRO A 204 0.42 -23.20 -12.45
CA PRO A 204 1.70 -22.99 -13.12
C PRO A 204 2.02 -21.52 -13.40
N VAL A 205 3.25 -21.11 -13.13
CA VAL A 205 3.75 -19.75 -13.42
C VAL A 205 4.47 -19.76 -14.77
N LEU A 206 4.27 -18.69 -15.54
CA LEU A 206 4.99 -18.42 -16.78
C LEU A 206 6.23 -17.55 -16.49
N ASP A 207 7.29 -17.77 -17.26
CA ASP A 207 8.42 -16.84 -17.31
C ASP A 207 8.05 -15.67 -18.23
N PRO A 208 7.91 -14.43 -17.71
CA PRO A 208 7.51 -13.29 -18.53
C PRO A 208 8.61 -12.80 -19.47
N TYR A 209 9.86 -13.26 -19.31
CA TYR A 209 11.02 -12.70 -20.01
C TYR A 209 11.49 -13.49 -21.24
N PHE A 210 10.97 -14.70 -21.47
CA PHE A 210 11.46 -15.57 -22.55
C PHE A 210 10.32 -16.23 -23.34
N ASP A 211 10.21 -15.89 -24.63
CA ASP A 211 9.33 -16.50 -25.65
C ASP A 211 7.99 -17.02 -25.09
N VAL A 212 7.25 -16.14 -24.39
CA VAL A 212 6.17 -16.55 -23.48
C VAL A 212 5.05 -17.32 -24.19
N ALA A 213 4.66 -16.86 -25.39
CA ALA A 213 3.59 -17.49 -26.17
C ALA A 213 3.97 -18.92 -26.60
N GLU A 214 5.19 -19.11 -27.11
CA GLU A 214 5.69 -20.43 -27.53
C GLU A 214 5.93 -21.34 -26.31
N SER A 215 6.48 -20.80 -25.23
CA SER A 215 6.63 -21.51 -23.95
C SER A 215 5.28 -21.99 -23.43
N LEU A 216 4.24 -21.16 -23.47
CA LEU A 216 2.87 -21.53 -23.08
C LEU A 216 2.28 -22.61 -24.00
N ARG A 217 2.53 -22.55 -25.31
CA ARG A 217 2.10 -23.59 -26.26
C ARG A 217 2.76 -24.93 -25.94
N ALA A 218 4.04 -24.94 -25.58
CA ALA A 218 4.80 -26.15 -25.27
C ALA A 218 4.49 -26.72 -23.86
N ASP A 219 4.08 -25.87 -22.92
CA ASP A 219 3.81 -26.26 -21.55
C ASP A 219 2.62 -27.23 -21.46
N THR A 220 2.70 -28.32 -20.69
CA THR A 220 1.59 -29.30 -20.56
C THR A 220 1.09 -29.47 -19.12
N ARG A 221 1.50 -28.57 -18.21
CA ARG A 221 1.18 -28.62 -16.78
C ARG A 221 -0.28 -28.34 -16.46
N GLY A 222 -1.05 -27.77 -17.39
CA GLY A 222 -2.49 -27.59 -17.22
C GLY A 222 -3.16 -26.74 -18.30
N PHE A 223 -4.32 -26.20 -17.94
CA PHE A 223 -5.11 -25.28 -18.78
C PHE A 223 -5.22 -23.88 -18.14
N LYS A 224 -4.58 -23.67 -17.00
CA LYS A 224 -4.55 -22.40 -16.28
C LYS A 224 -3.12 -22.05 -15.97
N TYR A 225 -2.78 -20.79 -16.16
CA TYR A 225 -1.42 -20.29 -15.99
C TYR A 225 -1.48 -18.89 -15.39
N VAL A 226 -0.51 -18.53 -14.55
CA VAL A 226 -0.35 -17.15 -14.10
C VAL A 226 0.79 -16.46 -14.84
N TYR A 227 0.53 -15.23 -15.27
CA TYR A 227 1.55 -14.33 -15.80
C TYR A 227 1.98 -13.39 -14.66
N PRO A 228 3.20 -13.50 -14.13
CA PRO A 228 3.62 -12.69 -12.99
C PRO A 228 3.89 -11.24 -13.42
N LEU A 229 3.23 -10.29 -12.78
CA LEU A 229 3.49 -8.86 -12.91
C LEU A 229 4.17 -8.35 -11.66
N SER A 230 5.22 -7.53 -11.81
CA SER A 230 5.85 -6.91 -10.66
C SER A 230 6.51 -5.57 -10.97
N LEU A 231 6.46 -4.64 -10.02
CA LEU A 231 7.26 -3.42 -10.06
C LEU A 231 8.65 -3.72 -9.51
N PRO A 232 9.74 -3.53 -10.27
CA PRO A 232 11.09 -3.85 -9.81
C PRO A 232 11.46 -3.13 -8.50
N SER A 233 11.98 -3.89 -7.54
CA SER A 233 12.39 -3.44 -6.21
C SER A 233 13.79 -3.99 -5.90
N PRO A 234 14.81 -3.13 -5.75
CA PRO A 234 16.18 -3.58 -5.52
C PRO A 234 16.32 -4.54 -4.33
N GLY A 235 17.07 -5.62 -4.51
CA GLY A 235 17.35 -6.60 -3.46
C GLY A 235 16.20 -7.57 -3.18
N GLN A 236 15.09 -7.51 -3.93
CA GLN A 236 14.00 -8.48 -3.83
C GLN A 236 14.11 -9.54 -4.93
N ALA A 237 14.37 -10.80 -4.52
CA ALA A 237 14.54 -11.90 -5.46
C ALA A 237 13.21 -12.50 -5.93
N LEU A 238 12.15 -12.44 -5.11
CA LEU A 238 10.92 -13.19 -5.35
C LEU A 238 9.68 -12.29 -5.35
N TYR A 239 9.39 -11.67 -4.21
CA TYR A 239 8.27 -10.74 -4.09
C TYR A 239 8.79 -9.33 -4.02
N GLN A 240 8.33 -8.48 -4.94
CA GLN A 240 8.75 -7.10 -4.94
C GLN A 240 8.14 -6.33 -3.76
N LEU A 241 8.86 -5.33 -3.27
CA LEU A 241 8.40 -4.47 -2.19
C LEU A 241 7.96 -3.12 -2.75
N ILE A 242 6.70 -2.76 -2.50
CA ILE A 242 6.14 -1.50 -2.96
C ILE A 242 6.83 -0.30 -2.27
N PRO A 243 7.21 0.78 -3.00
CA PRO A 243 7.99 1.88 -2.43
C PRO A 243 7.34 2.58 -1.22
N TRP A 244 6.01 2.70 -1.20
CA TRP A 244 5.31 3.35 -0.10
C TRP A 244 5.39 2.56 1.22
N ASN A 245 5.73 1.26 1.17
CA ASN A 245 5.94 0.45 2.38
C ASN A 245 7.03 1.02 3.30
N SER A 246 7.90 1.90 2.78
CA SER A 246 8.85 2.68 3.57
C SER A 246 8.21 3.44 4.74
N ILE A 247 6.96 3.91 4.61
CA ILE A 247 6.26 4.64 5.68
C ILE A 247 5.99 3.78 6.93
N ARG A 248 5.84 2.47 6.73
CA ARG A 248 5.67 1.49 7.83
C ARG A 248 6.96 1.27 8.61
N LYS A 249 8.12 1.51 7.99
CA LYS A 249 9.44 1.30 8.59
C LYS A 249 10.09 2.57 9.11
N SER A 250 9.66 3.75 8.65
CA SER A 250 10.26 5.03 9.01
C SER A 250 9.78 5.60 10.35
N GLY A 251 8.70 5.05 10.92
CA GLY A 251 8.06 5.54 12.15
C GLY A 251 7.01 6.63 11.93
N TRP A 252 6.93 7.23 10.73
CA TRP A 252 5.94 8.27 10.43
C TRP A 252 4.49 7.77 10.43
N LEU A 253 4.28 6.51 10.07
CA LEU A 253 2.96 5.88 10.19
C LEU A 253 2.53 5.78 11.67
N ASP A 254 3.45 5.43 12.56
CA ASP A 254 3.19 5.32 14.00
C ASP A 254 2.87 6.70 14.60
N VAL A 255 3.62 7.74 14.20
CA VAL A 255 3.31 9.14 14.57
C VAL A 255 1.90 9.52 14.12
N ALA A 256 1.55 9.25 12.87
CA ALA A 256 0.23 9.54 12.32
C ALA A 256 -0.91 8.85 13.08
N GLN A 257 -0.67 7.62 13.58
CA GLN A 257 -1.66 6.83 14.33
C GLN A 257 -1.73 7.23 15.82
N THR A 258 -0.60 7.58 16.43
CA THR A 258 -0.51 7.93 17.86
C THR A 258 -1.20 9.26 18.17
N ILE A 259 -1.17 10.23 17.26
CA ILE A 259 -1.77 11.56 17.50
C ILE A 259 -3.29 11.47 17.73
N PRO A 260 -4.09 10.78 16.89
CA PRO A 260 -5.50 10.52 17.17
C PRO A 260 -5.75 9.79 18.49
N GLU A 261 -4.94 8.78 18.83
CA GLU A 261 -5.06 8.05 20.10
C GLU A 261 -4.82 8.97 21.31
N PHE A 262 -3.76 9.79 21.25
CA PHE A 262 -3.48 10.80 22.26
C PHE A 262 -4.65 11.78 22.39
N LYS A 263 -5.16 12.33 21.28
CA LYS A 263 -6.32 13.25 21.31
C LYS A 263 -7.57 12.59 21.88
N LYS A 264 -7.83 11.33 21.54
CA LYS A 264 -8.96 10.56 22.09
C LYS A 264 -8.80 10.33 23.60
N ALA A 265 -7.61 9.93 24.05
CA ALA A 265 -7.29 9.75 25.47
C ALA A 265 -7.39 11.07 26.23
N LEU A 266 -6.91 12.15 25.63
CA LEU A 266 -7.02 13.50 26.16
C LEU A 266 -8.49 13.89 26.35
N PHE A 267 -9.34 13.78 25.32
CA PHE A 267 -10.76 14.10 25.45
C PHE A 267 -11.50 13.20 26.46
N LYS A 268 -11.10 11.93 26.60
CA LYS A 268 -11.68 11.01 27.58
C LYS A 268 -11.27 11.36 29.02
N ASN A 269 -10.01 11.75 29.22
CA ASN A 269 -9.42 12.00 30.54
C ASN A 269 -9.54 13.47 30.98
N GLN A 270 -9.80 14.40 30.05
CA GLN A 270 -10.15 15.78 30.32
C GLN A 270 -11.61 15.88 30.79
N LEU A 271 -11.98 15.03 31.76
CA LEU A 271 -13.03 15.30 32.73
C LEU A 271 -12.56 16.45 33.62
N SER A 272 -12.58 17.64 33.02
CA SER A 272 -12.88 18.96 33.57
C SER A 272 -12.57 19.24 35.05
N LEU A 273 -11.29 19.27 35.44
CA LEU A 273 -10.87 20.18 36.50
C LEU A 273 -10.70 21.57 35.87
N LYS A 274 -11.84 22.25 35.65
CA LYS A 274 -11.87 23.60 35.07
C LYS A 274 -11.63 24.67 36.13
N TYR A 275 -12.04 24.39 37.36
CA TYR A 275 -11.98 25.32 38.48
C TYR A 275 -11.54 24.59 39.75
N ILE A 276 -10.74 25.27 40.56
CA ILE A 276 -10.50 24.92 41.95
C ILE A 276 -11.36 25.86 42.78
N ILE A 277 -12.27 25.30 43.58
CA ILE A 277 -13.08 26.05 44.54
C ILE A 277 -12.43 25.88 45.91
N GLU A 278 -11.81 26.95 46.40
CA GLU A 278 -11.27 27.02 47.75
C GLU A 278 -12.35 27.64 48.65
N ALA A 279 -12.76 26.94 49.70
CA ALA A 279 -13.70 27.44 50.70
C ALA A 279 -12.98 27.63 52.04
N HIS A 280 -13.04 28.84 52.61
CA HIS A 280 -12.44 29.11 53.91
C HIS A 280 -13.30 28.49 55.02
N GLU A 281 -12.68 27.85 56.03
CA GLU A 281 -13.41 27.13 57.09
C GLU A 281 -14.43 28.02 57.83
N GLY A 282 -14.09 29.29 58.03
CA GLY A 282 -14.98 30.28 58.65
C GLY A 282 -16.34 30.45 57.96
N TYR A 283 -16.46 30.17 56.65
CA TYR A 283 -17.75 30.17 55.95
C TYR A 283 -18.71 29.13 56.53
N TRP A 284 -18.22 27.92 56.77
CA TRP A 284 -19.03 26.83 57.29
C TRP A 284 -19.48 27.10 58.73
N LYS A 285 -18.61 27.70 59.55
CA LYS A 285 -18.95 28.11 60.92
C LYS A 285 -19.98 29.24 60.98
N TRP A 286 -19.95 30.16 60.01
CA TRP A 286 -20.95 31.21 59.88
C TRP A 286 -22.31 30.66 59.41
N LYS A 287 -22.32 29.82 58.37
CA LYS A 287 -23.54 29.26 57.79
C LYS A 287 -24.19 28.20 58.69
N TYR A 288 -23.37 27.44 59.41
CA TYR A 288 -23.79 26.40 60.36
C TYR A 288 -23.21 26.70 61.74
N PRO A 289 -23.94 27.38 62.63
CA PRO A 289 -23.45 27.75 63.97
C PRO A 289 -23.01 26.56 64.85
N ASP A 290 -23.50 25.35 64.55
CA ASP A 290 -23.16 24.10 65.22
C ASP A 290 -22.03 23.33 64.51
N TRP A 291 -21.37 23.92 63.51
CA TRP A 291 -20.37 23.27 62.65
C TRP A 291 -19.31 22.49 63.45
N ASP A 292 -18.77 23.11 64.51
CA ASP A 292 -17.70 22.55 65.34
C ASP A 292 -18.15 21.30 66.13
N THR A 293 -19.46 21.08 66.26
CA THR A 293 -20.06 19.91 66.93
C THR A 293 -20.48 18.79 65.97
N LYS A 294 -20.49 19.04 64.65
CA LYS A 294 -20.86 18.05 63.62
C LYS A 294 -19.78 16.98 63.44
N THR A 295 -20.19 15.76 63.07
CA THR A 295 -19.26 14.68 62.75
C THR A 295 -18.52 14.93 61.43
N THR A 296 -17.39 14.27 61.21
CA THR A 296 -16.65 14.36 59.94
C THR A 296 -17.50 13.96 58.74
N GLU A 297 -18.39 12.97 58.90
CA GLU A 297 -19.23 12.48 57.82
C GLU A 297 -20.34 13.47 57.47
N ASP A 298 -20.97 14.07 58.47
CA ASP A 298 -21.98 15.13 58.26
C ASP A 298 -21.36 16.35 57.57
N ARG A 299 -20.14 16.73 57.97
CA ARG A 299 -19.41 17.84 57.32
C ARG A 299 -19.10 17.53 55.85
N ARG A 300 -18.68 16.31 55.53
CA ARG A 300 -18.44 15.88 54.14
C ARG A 300 -19.70 15.92 53.31
N GLN A 301 -20.82 15.45 53.85
CA GLN A 301 -22.10 15.48 53.15
C GLN A 301 -22.52 16.93 52.85
N ILE A 302 -22.45 17.82 53.85
CA ILE A 302 -22.79 19.25 53.67
C ILE A 302 -21.90 19.91 52.62
N ILE A 303 -20.59 19.65 52.63
CA ILE A 303 -19.66 20.19 51.63
C ILE A 303 -19.96 19.62 50.24
N GLY A 304 -20.27 18.33 50.15
CA GLY A 304 -20.64 17.66 48.90
C GLY A 304 -21.94 18.19 48.30
N ASP A 305 -22.95 18.45 49.13
CA ASP A 305 -24.23 19.01 48.71
C ASP A 305 -24.06 20.45 48.21
N GLU A 306 -23.27 21.27 48.90
CA GLU A 306 -22.96 22.65 48.45
C GLU A 306 -22.21 22.65 47.11
N LEU A 307 -21.26 21.72 46.93
CA LEU A 307 -20.54 21.55 45.67
C LEU A 307 -21.50 21.13 44.55
N ALA A 308 -22.42 20.20 44.82
CA ALA A 308 -23.40 19.75 43.84
C ALA A 308 -24.38 20.87 43.43
N ASP A 309 -24.83 21.70 44.36
CA ASP A 309 -25.68 22.85 44.08
C ASP A 309 -24.94 23.93 43.28
N PHE A 310 -23.66 24.18 43.60
CA PHE A 310 -22.79 25.06 42.83
C PHE A 310 -22.62 24.54 41.39
N GLU A 311 -22.28 23.26 41.23
CA GLU A 311 -22.12 22.63 39.93
C GLU A 311 -23.42 22.68 39.12
N LYS A 312 -24.56 22.37 39.72
CA LYS A 312 -25.88 22.47 39.06
C LYS A 312 -26.19 23.88 38.57
N THR A 313 -25.80 24.91 39.33
CA THR A 313 -26.04 26.32 38.98
C THR A 313 -25.13 26.80 37.85
N MET A 314 -23.89 26.30 37.80
CA MET A 314 -22.84 26.74 36.90
C MET A 314 -22.63 25.83 35.67
N ALA A 315 -23.24 24.64 35.65
CA ALA A 315 -23.12 23.69 34.55
C ALA A 315 -24.00 24.03 33.34
N GLY A 316 -23.62 23.47 32.18
CA GLY A 316 -24.38 23.58 30.93
C GLY A 316 -24.28 24.93 30.22
N ALA A 317 -25.01 25.06 29.11
CA ALA A 317 -25.03 26.29 28.30
C ALA A 317 -25.69 27.47 29.04
N GLU A 318 -26.62 27.20 29.95
CA GLU A 318 -27.32 28.21 30.76
C GLU A 318 -26.46 28.76 31.91
N GLY A 319 -25.45 28.01 32.36
CA GLY A 319 -24.48 28.47 33.36
C GLY A 319 -23.39 29.39 32.80
N ALA A 320 -23.19 29.39 31.48
CA ALA A 320 -22.17 30.18 30.82
C ALA A 320 -22.47 31.69 30.93
N GLY A 321 -21.52 32.46 31.46
CA GLY A 321 -21.65 33.92 31.63
C GLY A 321 -22.31 34.36 32.94
N LYS A 322 -22.70 33.43 33.83
CA LYS A 322 -23.14 33.78 35.19
C LYS A 322 -21.97 34.35 36.01
N SER A 323 -22.27 35.39 36.78
CA SER A 323 -21.30 35.98 37.72
C SER A 323 -21.35 35.26 39.07
N ILE A 324 -20.19 35.06 39.69
CA ILE A 324 -20.09 34.50 41.04
C ILE A 324 -19.99 35.66 42.04
N LEU A 325 -20.93 35.70 42.99
CA LEU A 325 -20.85 36.60 44.15
C LEU A 325 -20.05 35.90 45.26
N THR A 326 -18.93 36.49 45.69
CA THR A 326 -18.17 36.02 46.85
C THR A 326 -18.35 36.98 48.03
N ILE A 327 -18.43 36.43 49.24
CA ILE A 327 -18.60 37.19 50.48
C ILE A 327 -17.25 37.26 51.19
N THR A 328 -16.93 38.41 51.77
CA THR A 328 -15.76 38.59 52.62
C THR A 328 -16.17 38.86 54.07
N PHE A 329 -15.36 38.39 55.02
CA PHE A 329 -15.57 38.62 56.44
C PHE A 329 -14.30 39.22 57.06
N THR A 330 -14.43 40.05 58.08
CA THR A 330 -13.27 40.59 58.82
C THR A 330 -12.62 39.48 59.65
N ASP A 331 -11.29 39.36 59.56
CA ASP A 331 -10.53 38.41 60.38
C ASP A 331 -10.63 38.81 61.87
N PRO A 332 -11.22 37.97 62.75
CA PRO A 332 -11.32 38.25 64.17
C PRO A 332 -9.96 38.34 64.88
N GLN A 333 -8.91 37.72 64.33
CA GLN A 333 -7.57 37.69 64.90
C GLN A 333 -6.66 38.80 64.37
N ASN A 334 -6.95 39.36 63.19
CA ASN A 334 -6.18 40.44 62.58
C ASN A 334 -7.10 41.60 62.14
N PRO A 335 -7.33 42.59 63.02
CA PRO A 335 -8.17 43.75 62.71
C PRO A 335 -7.65 44.49 61.47
N GLY A 336 -8.39 44.42 60.37
CA GLY A 336 -8.04 45.06 59.09
C GLY A 336 -7.78 44.11 57.92
N GLN A 337 -7.67 42.79 58.16
CA GLN A 337 -7.63 41.79 57.09
C GLN A 337 -9.03 41.24 56.79
N LEU A 338 -9.30 41.00 55.50
CA LEU A 338 -10.54 40.39 55.02
C LEU A 338 -10.27 38.97 54.56
N ILE A 339 -11.09 38.04 55.05
CA ILE A 339 -11.09 36.64 54.67
C ILE A 339 -12.10 36.45 53.52
N GLN A 340 -11.68 35.85 52.41
CA GLN A 340 -12.58 35.47 51.32
C GLN A 340 -13.24 34.13 51.63
N ALA A 341 -14.58 34.08 51.64
CA ALA A 341 -15.33 32.86 51.92
C ALA A 341 -15.09 31.78 50.86
N PHE A 342 -15.14 32.21 49.59
CA PHE A 342 -14.85 31.37 48.44
C PHE A 342 -13.86 32.06 47.52
N LYS A 343 -12.93 31.28 47.00
CA LYS A 343 -12.06 31.66 45.90
C LYS A 343 -12.16 30.60 44.81
N VAL A 344 -12.60 31.02 43.63
CA VAL A 344 -12.69 30.16 42.46
C VAL A 344 -11.53 30.50 41.54
N THR A 345 -10.57 29.59 41.43
CA THR A 345 -9.42 29.74 40.54
C THR A 345 -9.65 28.89 39.31
N ALA A 346 -9.74 29.50 38.13
CA ALA A 346 -9.71 28.75 36.88
C ALA A 346 -8.35 28.04 36.78
N ILE A 347 -8.38 26.74 36.51
CA ILE A 347 -7.15 26.04 36.16
C ILE A 347 -6.81 26.49 34.74
N ASP A 348 -5.63 27.07 34.58
CA ASP A 348 -5.09 27.42 33.27
C ASP A 348 -5.00 26.13 32.44
N ASP A 349 -5.86 26.02 31.42
CA ASP A 349 -5.84 24.90 30.49
C ASP A 349 -4.62 25.06 29.57
N LYS A 350 -3.44 24.70 30.10
CA LYS A 350 -2.16 24.77 29.38
C LYS A 350 -2.09 23.79 28.22
N ILE A 351 -3.13 22.96 28.01
CA ILE A 351 -3.32 22.20 26.78
C ILE A 351 -3.78 23.19 25.72
N LYS A 352 -2.80 23.94 25.19
CA LYS A 352 -3.02 24.94 24.14
C LYS A 352 -3.80 24.29 23.00
N SER A 353 -4.86 24.97 22.56
CA SER A 353 -5.57 24.64 21.33
C SER A 353 -4.57 24.49 20.18
N GLY A 354 -4.39 23.28 19.66
CA GLY A 354 -3.51 22.99 18.52
C GLY A 354 -2.27 22.14 18.79
N ILE A 355 -2.11 21.57 20.00
CA ILE A 355 -1.06 20.57 20.26
C ILE A 355 -1.11 19.43 19.23
N TYR A 356 0.05 19.12 18.65
CA TYR A 356 0.27 18.11 17.60
C TYR A 356 -0.51 18.32 16.28
N ILE A 357 -1.00 19.53 15.99
CA ILE A 357 -1.54 19.82 14.64
C ILE A 357 -0.43 19.82 13.60
N GLU A 358 0.71 20.46 13.89
CA GLU A 358 1.85 20.55 12.97
C GLU A 358 2.46 19.16 12.71
N ASP A 359 2.67 18.37 13.76
CA ASP A 359 3.14 16.98 13.63
C ASP A 359 2.17 16.10 12.82
N SER A 360 0.85 16.31 13.01
CA SER A 360 -0.16 15.61 12.21
C SER A 360 -0.13 16.01 10.73
N GLN A 361 0.19 17.27 10.42
CA GLN A 361 0.32 17.76 9.06
C GLN A 361 1.60 17.23 8.40
N GLU A 362 2.71 17.19 9.14
CA GLU A 362 3.97 16.63 8.68
C GLU A 362 3.86 15.13 8.41
N ALA A 363 3.24 14.38 9.33
CA ALA A 363 3.00 12.95 9.14
C ALA A 363 2.13 12.68 7.90
N ALA A 364 1.10 13.50 7.66
CA ALA A 364 0.31 13.42 6.43
C ALA A 364 1.14 13.69 5.17
N SER A 365 2.02 14.70 5.21
CA SER A 365 2.93 15.04 4.10
C SER A 365 3.85 13.87 3.74
N HIS A 366 4.43 13.19 4.73
CA HIS A 366 5.23 11.99 4.52
C HIS A 366 4.42 10.83 3.93
N ILE A 367 3.17 10.64 4.36
CA ILE A 367 2.27 9.62 3.78
C ILE A 367 2.00 9.92 2.29
N TYR A 368 1.60 11.16 1.95
CA TYR A 368 1.35 11.55 0.56
C TYR A 368 2.58 11.42 -0.34
N THR A 369 3.74 11.83 0.19
CA THR A 369 5.03 11.67 -0.48
C THR A 369 5.34 10.20 -0.76
N ALA A 370 5.20 9.33 0.24
CA ALA A 370 5.43 7.90 0.09
C ALA A 370 4.47 7.25 -0.94
N LEU A 371 3.21 7.67 -0.95
CA LEU A 371 2.19 7.23 -1.90
C LEU A 371 2.37 7.81 -3.31
N GLN A 372 3.26 8.79 -3.49
CA GLN A 372 3.49 9.52 -4.73
C GLN A 372 2.21 10.18 -5.27
N VAL A 373 1.41 10.75 -4.37
CA VAL A 373 0.20 11.49 -4.71
C VAL A 373 0.33 12.90 -4.16
N ASP A 374 0.19 13.89 -5.03
CA ASP A 374 0.16 15.29 -4.61
C ASP A 374 -1.05 15.54 -3.69
N PRO A 375 -0.86 16.07 -2.47
CA PRO A 375 -1.95 16.30 -1.51
C PRO A 375 -3.10 17.14 -2.09
N THR A 376 -2.80 18.07 -3.00
CA THR A 376 -3.79 18.96 -3.62
C THR A 376 -4.81 18.19 -4.46
N LEU A 377 -4.45 17.00 -4.97
CA LEU A 377 -5.35 16.13 -5.73
C LEU A 377 -6.36 15.42 -4.82
N SER A 378 -6.03 15.25 -3.54
CA SER A 378 -6.93 14.71 -2.52
C SER A 378 -7.71 15.80 -1.76
N GLY A 379 -7.58 17.07 -2.17
CA GLY A 379 -8.28 18.19 -1.55
C GLY A 379 -7.72 18.64 -0.21
N ILE A 380 -6.54 18.15 0.18
CA ILE A 380 -5.87 18.51 1.43
C ILE A 380 -4.63 19.35 1.11
N SER A 381 -4.48 20.47 1.81
CA SER A 381 -3.24 21.25 1.83
C SER A 381 -2.69 21.16 3.26
N PRO A 382 -1.62 20.39 3.51
CA PRO A 382 -0.97 20.38 4.82
C PRO A 382 -0.43 21.79 5.13
N GLY A 383 -0.84 22.39 6.26
CA GLY A 383 -0.33 23.68 6.73
C GLY A 383 -1.41 24.71 7.07
N LYS A 384 -1.07 25.66 7.97
CA LYS A 384 -1.85 26.88 8.21
C LYS A 384 -1.53 27.91 7.10
N GLY A 385 -2.36 27.97 6.07
CA GLY A 385 -2.48 29.21 5.28
C GLY A 385 -2.34 29.17 3.76
N MET A 386 -2.38 28.01 3.10
CA MET A 386 -2.39 27.98 1.63
C MET A 386 -3.52 27.10 1.13
N GLY A 387 -4.41 27.70 0.33
CA GLY A 387 -5.59 27.07 -0.27
C GLY A 387 -5.24 25.80 -1.04
N ALA A 388 -6.27 25.06 -1.44
CA ALA A 388 -6.20 23.71 -2.02
C ALA A 388 -5.46 23.59 -3.37
N GLY A 389 -4.49 24.46 -3.69
CA GLY A 389 -3.90 24.66 -5.01
C GLY A 389 -4.83 25.44 -5.92
N SER A 390 -4.27 26.24 -6.84
CA SER A 390 -5.07 26.80 -7.93
C SER A 390 -5.58 25.67 -8.85
N GLY A 391 -6.63 25.91 -9.64
CA GLY A 391 -7.08 24.94 -10.64
C GLY A 391 -5.98 24.54 -11.64
N SER A 392 -5.03 25.46 -11.90
CA SER A 392 -3.86 25.18 -12.72
C SER A 392 -2.88 24.22 -12.04
N ASP A 393 -2.63 24.37 -10.74
CA ASP A 393 -1.72 23.47 -10.00
C ASP A 393 -2.27 22.05 -9.97
N LYS A 394 -3.58 21.90 -9.69
CA LYS A 394 -4.26 20.60 -9.72
C LYS A 394 -4.17 19.93 -11.09
N ARG A 395 -4.32 20.71 -12.17
CA ARG A 395 -4.20 20.20 -13.55
C ARG A 395 -2.78 19.68 -13.83
N VAL A 396 -1.76 20.47 -13.48
CA VAL A 396 -0.36 20.09 -13.69
C VAL A 396 -0.01 18.85 -12.86
N ALA A 397 -0.41 18.82 -11.59
CA ALA A 397 -0.20 17.68 -10.70
C ALA A 397 -0.88 16.41 -11.23
N PHE A 398 -2.12 16.50 -11.72
CA PHE A 398 -2.83 15.35 -12.29
C PHE A 398 -2.16 14.84 -13.57
N ASN A 399 -1.81 15.73 -14.51
CA ASN A 399 -1.15 15.32 -15.75
C ASN A 399 0.23 14.71 -15.48
N ALA A 400 1.00 15.27 -14.53
CA ALA A 400 2.28 14.70 -14.10
C ALA A 400 2.10 13.33 -13.43
N PHE A 401 1.06 13.16 -12.62
CA PHE A 401 0.71 11.87 -12.02
C PHE A 401 0.45 10.82 -13.09
N ILE A 402 -0.40 11.10 -14.09
CA ILE A 402 -0.69 10.14 -15.17
C ILE A 402 0.59 9.81 -15.97
N ALA A 403 1.37 10.83 -16.34
CA ALA A 403 2.60 10.64 -17.11
C ALA A 403 3.63 9.76 -16.39
N THR A 404 3.78 9.92 -15.07
CA THR A 404 4.74 9.15 -14.26
C THR A 404 4.29 7.72 -13.96
N HIS A 405 3.00 7.40 -14.15
CA HIS A 405 2.43 6.06 -13.92
C HIS A 405 2.18 5.27 -15.21
N TYR A 406 2.71 5.74 -16.36
CA TYR A 406 2.58 5.05 -17.65
C TYR A 406 3.15 3.62 -17.61
N TYR A 407 4.28 3.40 -16.94
CA TYR A 407 4.87 2.06 -16.82
C TYR A 407 3.93 1.06 -16.12
N LEU A 408 3.20 1.50 -15.09
CA LEU A 408 2.20 0.68 -14.41
C LEU A 408 1.06 0.27 -15.34
N GLN A 409 0.64 1.19 -16.22
CA GLN A 409 -0.34 0.89 -17.25
C GLN A 409 0.18 -0.16 -18.23
N GLN A 410 1.42 0.00 -18.72
CA GLN A 410 2.04 -0.98 -19.63
C GLN A 410 2.13 -2.37 -19.00
N LEU A 411 2.53 -2.47 -17.73
CA LEU A 411 2.64 -3.73 -17.03
C LEU A 411 1.30 -4.49 -16.99
N ILE A 412 0.17 -3.80 -16.80
CA ILE A 412 -1.17 -4.40 -16.82
C ILE A 412 -1.60 -4.86 -18.22
N LEU A 413 -1.02 -4.31 -19.28
CA LEU A 413 -1.31 -4.68 -20.66
C LEU A 413 -0.47 -5.87 -21.15
N GLU A 414 0.63 -6.22 -20.49
CA GLU A 414 1.48 -7.36 -20.88
C GLU A 414 0.71 -8.68 -21.08
N PRO A 415 -0.21 -9.08 -20.17
CA PRO A 415 -1.00 -10.30 -20.38
C PRO A 415 -1.94 -10.21 -21.59
N LEU A 416 -2.41 -9.01 -21.96
CA LEU A 416 -3.23 -8.82 -23.16
C LEU A 416 -2.38 -8.93 -24.43
N ASN A 417 -1.15 -8.43 -24.41
CA ASN A 417 -0.20 -8.63 -25.50
C ASN A 417 0.10 -10.13 -25.70
N LEU A 418 0.31 -10.88 -24.60
CA LEU A 418 0.44 -12.33 -24.67
C LEU A 418 -0.81 -13.00 -25.26
N VAL A 419 -2.01 -12.57 -24.87
CA VAL A 419 -3.26 -13.09 -25.45
C VAL A 419 -3.32 -12.85 -26.96
N ARG A 420 -2.98 -11.64 -27.42
CA ARG A 420 -2.92 -11.31 -28.86
C ARG A 420 -1.99 -12.27 -29.59
N ASP A 421 -0.77 -12.44 -29.09
CA ASP A 421 0.26 -13.24 -29.74
C ASP A 421 -0.09 -14.74 -29.72
N TYR A 422 -0.62 -15.25 -28.60
CA TYR A 422 -1.02 -16.66 -28.47
C TYR A 422 -2.26 -16.99 -29.31
N ASN A 423 -3.24 -16.11 -29.38
CA ASN A 423 -4.46 -16.34 -30.16
C ASN A 423 -4.25 -16.09 -31.66
N GLY A 424 -3.08 -15.60 -32.07
CA GLY A 424 -2.79 -15.29 -33.46
C GLY A 424 -3.60 -14.11 -33.99
N TRP A 425 -3.94 -13.17 -33.11
CA TRP A 425 -4.56 -11.91 -33.51
C TRP A 425 -3.58 -11.07 -34.33
N ASP A 426 -4.10 -10.06 -35.03
CA ASP A 426 -3.27 -9.15 -35.82
C ASP A 426 -2.19 -8.49 -34.93
N PRO A 427 -0.89 -8.67 -35.25
CA PRO A 427 0.21 -8.19 -34.42
C PRO A 427 0.28 -6.67 -34.31
N ASP A 428 -0.35 -5.94 -35.24
CA ASP A 428 -0.41 -4.48 -35.21
C ASP A 428 -1.45 -3.95 -34.20
N ILE A 429 -2.26 -4.84 -33.61
CA ILE A 429 -3.17 -4.45 -32.53
C ILE A 429 -2.37 -4.08 -31.29
N GLU A 430 -2.66 -2.89 -30.76
CA GLU A 430 -2.15 -2.40 -29.50
C GLU A 430 -3.29 -2.22 -28.50
N PHE A 431 -3.01 -2.54 -27.24
CA PHE A 431 -3.85 -2.19 -26.11
C PHE A 431 -3.33 -0.91 -25.46
N ARG A 432 -4.24 -0.04 -25.02
CA ARG A 432 -3.88 1.24 -24.37
C ARG A 432 -4.87 1.57 -23.26
N PHE A 433 -4.41 2.31 -22.27
CA PHE A 433 -5.31 2.96 -21.31
C PHE A 433 -5.80 4.28 -21.89
N LEU A 434 -7.11 4.51 -21.84
CA LEU A 434 -7.68 5.78 -22.27
C LEU A 434 -7.54 6.80 -21.13
N ASN A 435 -6.42 7.52 -21.15
CA ASN A 435 -6.14 8.56 -20.17
C ASN A 435 -6.85 9.87 -20.53
N THR A 436 -7.21 10.61 -19.49
CA THR A 436 -7.76 11.97 -19.65
C THR A 436 -6.65 12.97 -19.39
N GLU A 437 -6.34 13.82 -20.36
CA GLU A 437 -5.51 15.00 -20.11
C GLU A 437 -6.43 16.16 -19.74
N ILE A 438 -6.11 16.85 -18.63
CA ILE A 438 -6.83 18.05 -18.26
C ILE A 438 -6.15 19.23 -18.96
N ASN A 439 -6.88 19.95 -19.80
CA ASN A 439 -6.38 21.11 -20.58
C ASN A 439 -6.80 22.45 -19.94
N THR A 440 -6.26 23.56 -20.44
CA THR A 440 -6.71 24.92 -20.09
C THR A 440 -8.05 25.24 -20.75
N LEU A 441 -8.84 26.13 -20.12
CA LEU A 441 -10.19 26.51 -20.58
C LEU A 441 -10.21 27.13 -21.99
N ASP A 442 -9.12 27.78 -22.41
CA ASP A 442 -9.02 28.43 -23.73
C ASP A 442 -8.89 27.44 -24.89
N GLN A 443 -8.62 26.16 -24.60
CA GLN A 443 -8.75 25.08 -25.58
C GLN A 443 -10.13 24.47 -25.42
N ALA A 444 -11.13 25.07 -26.08
CA ALA A 444 -12.46 24.51 -26.22
C ALA A 444 -12.44 23.26 -27.11
N ALA A 445 -11.96 22.15 -26.54
CA ALA A 445 -12.26 20.81 -26.97
C ALA A 445 -12.30 19.96 -25.69
N GLU A 446 -13.49 19.43 -25.41
CA GLU A 446 -13.79 18.42 -24.39
C GLU A 446 -12.57 17.54 -24.11
N SER A 447 -12.07 17.54 -22.87
CA SER A 447 -11.09 16.57 -22.32
C SER A 447 -10.43 15.69 -23.40
N SER A 448 -9.38 16.19 -24.06
CA SER A 448 -8.79 15.47 -25.18
C SER A 448 -8.26 14.14 -24.64
N SER A 449 -8.88 13.05 -25.07
CA SER A 449 -8.41 11.72 -24.68
C SER A 449 -7.17 11.46 -25.54
N LYS A 450 -5.99 11.52 -24.94
CA LYS A 450 -4.75 11.10 -25.62
C LYS A 450 -4.55 9.61 -25.36
N PHE A 451 -4.21 8.90 -26.43
CA PHE A 451 -3.99 7.46 -26.44
C PHE A 451 -2.55 7.13 -26.13
#